data_AF-A0A8X6RS01-F1
#
_entry.id   AF-A0A8X6RS01-F1
#
_cell.length_a   1.000
_cell.length_b   1.000
_cell.length_c   1.000
_cell.angle_alpha   90.00
_cell.angle_beta   90.00
_cell.angle_gamma   90.00
#
_symmetry.space_group_name_H-M   'P 1'
#
loop_
_entity.id
_entity.type
_entity.pdbx_description
1 polymer ?
#
loop_
_entity_poly.entity_id
_entity_poly.type
_entity_poly.pdbx_seq_one_letter_code
_entity_poly.pdbx_strand_id
1 'polypeptide(L)' 'MPQNALDREDFNTGEVTPGQWRLHANTLRPVTSLGSNNPNRTAIQIRQQFMKYFTEENPLLWQWEKLGLKRP' A
#
# COMPACT_ATOMS: atom_id res chain seq x y z
N MET A 1 1.26 2.18 -27.50
CA MET A 1 1.58 3.19 -26.48
C MET A 1 1.88 4.50 -27.18
N PRO A 2 1.39 5.66 -26.68
CA PRO A 2 1.73 6.95 -27.27
C PRO A 2 3.26 7.16 -27.26
N GLN A 3 3.77 7.80 -28.31
CA GLN A 3 5.18 8.17 -28.39
C GLN A 3 5.53 9.08 -27.19
N ASN A 4 6.65 8.81 -26.51
CA ASN A 4 7.12 9.55 -25.32
C ASN A 4 6.23 9.45 -24.08
N ALA A 5 5.33 8.46 -23.99
CA ALA A 5 4.53 8.26 -22.77
C ALA A 5 5.41 7.87 -21.56
N LEU A 6 6.48 7.11 -21.79
CA LEU A 6 7.40 6.59 -20.79
C LEU A 6 8.80 7.18 -20.99
N ASP A 7 9.61 7.08 -19.94
CA ASP A 7 11.04 7.40 -20.04
C ASP A 7 11.71 6.45 -21.04
N ARG A 8 12.69 6.97 -21.78
CA ARG A 8 13.51 6.19 -22.70
C ARG A 8 14.98 6.37 -22.36
N GLU A 9 15.64 5.27 -22.11
CA GLU A 9 17.07 5.23 -21.86
C GLU A 9 17.82 4.93 -23.16
N ASP A 10 18.85 5.72 -23.46
CA ASP A 10 19.86 5.37 -24.46
C ASP A 10 20.93 4.50 -23.81
N PHE A 11 20.97 3.23 -24.19
CA PHE A 11 21.90 2.25 -23.61
C PHE A 11 23.37 2.52 -23.92
N ASN A 12 23.70 3.39 -24.88
CA ASN A 12 25.09 3.70 -25.22
C ASN A 12 25.65 4.86 -24.40
N THR A 13 24.79 5.79 -23.99
CA THR A 13 25.16 7.01 -23.28
C THR A 13 24.70 7.02 -21.82
N GLY A 14 23.74 6.16 -21.47
CA GLY A 14 23.06 6.15 -20.17
C GLY A 14 22.11 7.33 -19.98
N GLU A 15 21.87 8.15 -21.01
CA GLU A 15 20.97 9.29 -20.92
C GLU A 15 19.51 8.85 -20.95
N VAL A 16 18.71 9.42 -20.05
CA VAL A 16 17.27 9.15 -19.96
C VAL A 16 16.50 10.35 -20.52
N THR A 17 15.83 10.13 -21.65
CA THR A 17 14.82 11.05 -22.19
C THR A 17 13.55 10.93 -21.35
N PRO A 18 13.11 11.99 -20.65
CA PRO A 18 11.93 11.93 -19.79
C PRO A 18 10.63 11.76 -20.60
N GLY A 19 9.76 10.88 -20.12
CA GLY A 19 8.42 10.67 -20.65
C GLY A 19 7.41 11.68 -20.13
N GLN A 20 6.32 11.84 -20.87
CA GLN A 20 5.22 12.76 -20.55
C GLN A 20 4.51 12.42 -19.23
N TRP A 21 4.60 11.17 -18.75
CA TRP A 21 4.04 10.77 -17.45
C TRP A 21 4.55 11.64 -16.28
N ARG A 22 5.79 12.14 -16.36
CA ARG A 22 6.39 12.98 -15.30
C ARG A 22 5.68 14.32 -15.14
N LEU A 23 5.08 14.87 -16.20
CA LEU A 23 4.29 16.11 -16.14
C LEU A 23 3.00 15.94 -15.32
N HIS A 24 2.50 14.71 -15.22
CA HIS A 24 1.26 14.39 -14.50
C HIS A 24 1.51 13.86 -13.08
N ALA A 25 2.75 13.46 -12.74
CA ALA A 25 3.09 12.94 -11.40
C ALA A 25 2.83 13.95 -10.27
N ASN A 26 3.01 15.26 -10.54
CA ASN A 26 2.79 16.33 -9.56
C ASN A 26 1.29 16.57 -9.24
N THR A 27 0.37 15.92 -9.95
CA THR A 27 -1.07 15.98 -9.64
C THR A 27 -1.47 15.02 -8.52
N LEU A 28 -0.57 14.09 -8.15
CA LEU A 28 -0.83 13.11 -7.10
C LEU A 28 -0.59 13.73 -5.72
N ARG A 29 -1.54 13.51 -4.80
CA ARG A 29 -1.41 14.00 -3.42
C ARG A 29 -0.29 13.24 -2.70
N PRO A 30 0.53 13.93 -1.89
CA PRO A 30 1.52 13.25 -1.05
C PRO A 30 0.84 12.24 -0.11
N VAL A 31 1.30 10.98 -0.13
CA VAL A 31 0.76 9.91 0.72
C VAL A 31 0.90 10.22 2.21
N THR A 32 1.91 11.03 2.57
CA THR A 32 2.13 11.54 3.93
C THR A 32 0.98 12.39 4.47
N SER A 33 0.12 12.92 3.59
CA SER A 33 -1.06 13.71 3.98
C SER A 33 -2.36 12.91 4.07
N LEU A 34 -2.33 11.61 3.75
CA LEU A 34 -3.51 10.73 3.73
C LEU A 34 -3.58 9.81 4.96
N GLY A 35 -2.57 9.81 5.81
CA GLY A 35 -2.59 9.13 7.10
C GLY A 35 -3.29 10.00 8.15
N SER A 36 -4.45 9.56 8.64
CA SER A 36 -5.12 10.16 9.79
C SER A 36 -5.02 9.19 10.98
N ASN A 37 -4.60 9.71 12.14
CA ASN A 37 -4.70 8.98 13.42
C ASN A 37 -6.13 8.92 13.96
N ASN A 38 -7.10 9.50 13.25
CA ASN A 38 -8.53 9.47 13.57
C ASN A 38 -9.24 8.52 12.59
N PRO A 39 -9.26 7.20 12.84
CA PRO A 39 -10.04 6.28 12.03
C PRO A 39 -11.52 6.64 12.17
N ASN A 40 -12.23 6.72 11.04
CA ASN A 40 -13.67 6.91 11.08
C ASN A 40 -14.35 5.70 11.77
N ARG A 41 -15.58 5.88 12.27
CA ARG A 41 -16.31 4.82 12.98
C ARG A 41 -16.42 3.53 12.14
N THR A 42 -16.60 3.67 10.83
CA THR A 42 -16.67 2.54 9.89
C THR A 42 -15.36 1.76 9.81
N ALA A 43 -14.20 2.42 9.78
CA ALA A 43 -12.88 1.81 9.76
C ALA A 43 -12.60 1.08 11.07
N ILE A 44 -13.05 1.64 12.20
CA ILE A 44 -12.98 0.96 13.50
C ILE A 44 -13.82 -0.32 13.47
N GLN A 45 -15.06 -0.25 12.96
CA GLN A 45 -15.95 -1.41 12.85
C GLN A 45 -15.36 -2.50 11.95
N ILE A 46 -14.84 -2.13 10.78
CA ILE A 46 -14.17 -3.06 9.87
C ILE A 46 -12.98 -3.72 10.57
N ARG A 47 -12.14 -2.93 11.26
CA ARG A 47 -11.01 -3.46 12.02
C ARG A 47 -11.45 -4.45 13.10
N GLN A 48 -12.51 -4.13 13.86
CA GLN A 48 -13.05 -5.02 14.88
C GLN A 48 -13.60 -6.32 14.29
N GLN A 49 -14.29 -6.24 13.15
CA GLN A 49 -14.83 -7.41 12.45
C GLN A 49 -13.71 -8.36 12.01
N PHE A 50 -12.67 -7.83 11.36
CA PHE A 50 -11.53 -8.64 10.94
C PHE A 50 -10.76 -9.21 12.14
N MET A 51 -10.55 -8.40 13.18
CA MET A 51 -9.91 -8.86 14.41
C MET A 51 -10.66 -10.07 14.97
N LYS A 52 -11.98 -9.94 15.19
CA LYS A 52 -12.82 -11.02 15.71
C LYS A 52 -12.74 -12.28 14.85
N TYR A 53 -12.86 -12.14 13.53
CA TYR A 53 -12.80 -13.29 12.62
C TYR A 53 -11.48 -14.05 12.74
N PHE A 54 -10.35 -13.35 12.72
CA PHE A 54 -9.04 -13.99 12.76
C PHE A 54 -8.57 -14.42 14.16
N THR A 55 -9.17 -13.90 15.24
CA THR A 55 -8.80 -14.31 16.60
C THR A 55 -9.76 -15.34 17.19
N GLU A 56 -11.05 -15.27 16.89
CA GLU A 56 -12.09 -16.08 17.53
C GLU A 56 -12.73 -17.11 16.59
N GLU A 57 -13.08 -16.71 15.36
CA GLU A 57 -13.90 -17.54 14.48
C GLU A 57 -13.08 -18.49 13.60
N ASN A 58 -11.93 -18.02 13.09
CA ASN A 58 -11.04 -18.80 12.24
C ASN A 58 -9.56 -18.46 12.51
N PRO A 59 -9.06 -18.74 13.73
CA PRO A 59 -7.66 -18.53 14.05
C PRO A 59 -6.75 -19.47 13.25
N LEU A 60 -5.80 -18.91 12.52
CA LEU A 60 -4.75 -19.72 11.88
C LEU A 60 -3.62 -19.96 12.88
N LEU A 61 -3.18 -21.22 13.01
CA LEU A 61 -2.18 -21.63 14.01
C LEU A 61 -0.88 -20.82 13.95
N TRP A 62 -0.40 -20.51 12.74
CA TRP A 62 0.83 -19.74 12.55
C TRP A 62 0.71 -18.28 13.02
N GLN A 63 -0.50 -17.72 13.11
CA GLN A 63 -0.70 -16.33 13.57
C GLN A 63 -0.37 -16.19 15.07
N TRP A 64 -0.72 -17.20 15.88
CA TRP A 64 -0.40 -17.23 17.31
C TRP A 64 1.09 -17.41 17.57
N GLU A 65 1.75 -18.24 16.76
CA GLU A 65 3.20 -18.45 16.80
C GLU A 65 3.96 -17.13 16.54
N LYS A 66 3.46 -16.29 15.61
CA LYS A 66 4.04 -14.96 15.34
C LYS A 66 3.85 -13.96 16.48
N LEU A 67 2.82 -14.13 17.30
CA LEU A 67 2.56 -13.28 18.47
C LEU A 67 3.28 -13.77 19.73
N GLY A 68 4.00 -14.90 19.67
CA GLY A 68 4.65 -15.50 20.84
C GLY A 68 3.67 -16.02 21.89
N LEU A 69 2.39 -16.15 21.54
CA LEU A 69 1.32 -16.60 22.42
C LEU A 69 1.19 -18.13 22.31
N LYS A 70 1.11 -18.81 23.45
CA LYS A 70 0.69 -20.21 23.47
C LYS A 70 -0.81 -20.27 23.19
N ARG A 71 -1.23 -21.34 22.51
CA ARG A 71 -2.65 -21.57 22.15
C ARG A 71 -3.55 -21.41 23.38
N PRO A 72 -4.78 -20.88 23.22
CA PRO A 72 -5.80 -21.03 24.26
C PRO A 72 -6.13 -22.50 24.52
#